data_AF-A0A3G8YG99-F1
#
_entry.id   AF-A0A3G8YG99-F1
#
_cell.length_a   1.000
_cell.length_b   1.000
_cell.length_c   1.000
_cell.angle_alpha   90.00
_cell.angle_beta   90.00
_cell.angle_gamma   90.00
#
_symmetry.space_group_name_H-M   'P 1'
#
loop_
_entity.id
_entity.type
_entity.pdbx_description
1 polymer ?
#
loop_
_entity_poly.entity_id
_entity_poly.type
_entity_poly.pdbx_seq_one_letter_code
_entity_poly.pdbx_strand_id
1 'polypeptide(L)'
;MSTTTKSVITLRPAPHRKAMCEREMPYDVLLHGQVFGELYFNLRGYRGYLPTADGKKLDIGEKTLSAYKRKVAVLNRAFKVGSAADASCSREGLIPC
;
A
#
# COMPACT_ATOMS: atom_id res chain seq x y z
N MET A 1 -15.02 20.86 -6.53
CA MET A 1 -13.77 20.35 -5.93
C MET A 1 -13.81 18.83 -6.02
N SER A 2 -13.06 18.26 -6.96
CA SER A 2 -13.05 16.83 -7.24
C SER A 2 -12.49 16.08 -6.05
N THR A 3 -13.31 15.27 -5.36
CA THR A 3 -12.86 14.33 -4.33
C THR A 3 -12.12 13.18 -4.99
N THR A 4 -10.91 13.46 -5.47
CA THR A 4 -10.00 12.44 -6.00
C THR A 4 -9.70 11.49 -4.85
N THR A 5 -10.34 10.32 -4.87
CA THR A 5 -10.13 9.26 -3.89
C THR A 5 -8.66 8.86 -3.94
N LYS A 6 -7.85 9.43 -3.04
CA LYS A 6 -6.41 9.22 -2.99
C LYS A 6 -6.19 7.73 -2.73
N SER A 7 -5.56 7.04 -3.68
CA SER A 7 -5.24 5.62 -3.53
C SER A 7 -4.44 5.42 -2.25
N VAL A 8 -4.85 4.44 -1.43
CA VAL A 8 -4.28 4.23 -0.10
C VAL A 8 -2.83 3.76 -0.19
N ILE A 9 -2.56 2.78 -1.05
CA ILE A 9 -1.22 2.29 -1.34
C ILE A 9 -0.80 2.70 -2.74
N THR A 10 0.39 3.29 -2.86
CA THR A 10 1.01 3.67 -4.14
C THR A 10 2.45 3.20 -4.22
N LEU A 11 2.91 2.86 -5.43
CA LEU A 11 4.31 2.51 -5.70
C LEU A 11 4.95 3.65 -6.48
N ARG A 12 6.03 4.23 -5.97
CA ARG A 12 6.76 5.33 -6.60
C ARG A 12 8.16 4.87 -6.98
N PRO A 13 8.63 5.11 -8.21
CA PRO A 13 10.02 4.80 -8.57
C PRO A 13 10.98 5.64 -7.71
N ALA A 14 12.01 5.00 -7.16
CA ALA A 14 12.98 5.59 -6.24
C ALA A 14 14.40 5.56 -6.85
N PRO A 15 14.68 6.35 -7.89
CA PRO A 15 15.97 6.30 -8.59
C PRO A 15 17.15 6.66 -7.68
N HIS A 16 16.91 7.42 -6.61
CA HIS A 16 17.92 7.80 -5.61
C HIS A 16 18.45 6.62 -4.79
N ARG A 17 17.78 5.47 -4.83
CA ARG A 17 18.18 4.26 -4.09
C ARG A 17 18.75 3.16 -4.98
N LYS A 18 18.81 3.41 -6.28
CA LYS A 18 19.38 2.47 -7.24
C LYS A 18 20.88 2.36 -7.00
N ALA A 19 21.35 1.18 -6.59
CA ALA A 19 22.78 0.92 -6.52
C ALA A 19 23.39 0.89 -7.94
N MET A 20 24.66 1.27 -8.08
CA MET A 20 25.33 1.38 -9.39
C MET A 20 25.26 0.10 -10.23
N CYS A 21 25.16 -1.07 -9.61
CA CYS A 21 25.11 -2.36 -10.29
C CYS A 21 23.69 -2.95 -10.41
N GLU A 22 22.66 -2.28 -9.89
CA GLU A 22 21.28 -2.74 -10.06
C GLU A 22 20.78 -2.40 -11.46
N ARG A 23 20.35 -3.41 -12.22
CA ARG A 23 19.75 -3.19 -13.55
C ARG A 23 18.37 -2.55 -13.43
N GLU A 24 17.57 -3.07 -12.50
CA GLU A 24 16.18 -2.73 -12.29
C GLU A 24 16.03 -1.53 -11.35
N MET A 25 14.91 -0.80 -11.48
CA MET A 25 14.64 0.38 -10.67
C MET A 25 13.96 -0.02 -9.36
N PRO A 26 14.46 0.37 -8.18
CA PRO A 26 13.73 0.17 -6.93
C PRO A 26 12.50 1.09 -6.86
N TYR A 27 11.51 0.66 -6.06
CA TYR A 27 10.26 1.40 -5.85
C TYR A 27 9.99 1.63 -4.37
N ASP A 28 9.65 2.85 -3.98
CA ASP A 28 9.11 3.16 -2.67
C ASP A 28 7.63 2.73 -2.60
N VAL A 29 7.29 2.03 -1.51
CA VAL A 29 5.92 1.69 -1.14
C VAL A 29 5.39 2.79 -0.24
N LEU A 30 4.40 3.54 -0.71
CA LEU A 30 3.77 4.61 0.03
C LEU A 30 2.40 4.18 0.54
N LEU A 31 2.15 4.36 1.83
CA LEU A 31 0.85 4.22 2.49
C LEU A 31 0.33 5.61 2.87
N HIS A 32 -0.84 6.01 2.39
CA HIS A 32 -1.41 7.36 2.57
C HIS A 32 -0.47 8.50 2.16
N GLY A 33 0.52 8.22 1.31
CA GLY A 33 1.56 9.18 0.88
C GLY A 33 2.79 9.23 1.79
N GLN A 34 2.84 8.45 2.86
CA GLN A 34 4.04 8.25 3.68
C GLN A 34 4.81 7.01 3.20
N VAL A 35 6.14 7.11 3.16
CA VAL A 35 6.99 5.96 2.79
C VAL A 35 6.91 4.91 3.88
N PHE A 36 6.32 3.77 3.56
CA PHE A 36 6.17 2.64 4.46
C PHE A 36 7.34 1.65 4.32
N GLY A 37 7.84 1.48 3.10
CA GLY A 37 8.90 0.54 2.80
C GLY A 37 9.37 0.66 1.36
N GLU A 38 10.16 -0.31 0.95
CA GLU A 38 10.80 -0.34 -0.36
C GLU A 38 10.64 -1.72 -1.01
N LEU A 39 10.57 -1.69 -2.34
CA LEU A 39 10.70 -2.83 -3.23
C LEU A 39 12.03 -2.71 -3.97
N TYR A 40 12.97 -3.57 -3.61
CA TYR A 40 14.23 -3.73 -4.33
C TYR A 40 14.16 -4.95 -5.25
N PHE A 41 14.96 -4.93 -6.31
CA PHE A 41 15.05 -6.06 -7.22
C PHE A 41 16.15 -7.01 -6.75
N ASN A 42 15.77 -8.23 -6.40
CA ASN A 42 16.70 -9.31 -6.09
C ASN A 42 16.96 -10.17 -7.34
N LEU A 43 17.63 -11.32 -7.20
CA LEU A 43 18.07 -12.16 -8.32
C LEU A 43 16.96 -12.56 -9.32
N ARG A 44 15.73 -12.81 -8.84
CA ARG A 44 14.62 -13.34 -9.67
C ARG A 44 13.41 -12.43 -9.76
N GLY A 45 13.38 -11.34 -9.00
CA GLY A 45 12.20 -10.48 -8.93
C GLY A 45 12.30 -9.43 -7.84
N TYR A 46 11.23 -8.64 -7.71
CA TYR A 46 11.09 -7.64 -6.67
C TYR A 46 10.77 -8.31 -5.33
N ARG A 47 11.37 -7.79 -4.26
CA ARG A 47 11.11 -8.21 -2.88
C ARG A 47 10.88 -6.98 -2.02
N GLY A 48 9.88 -7.05 -1.15
CA GLY A 48 9.54 -5.95 -0.25
C GLY A 48 8.27 -6.25 0.54
N TYR A 49 7.99 -5.39 1.51
CA TYR A 49 6.81 -5.51 2.35
C TYR A 49 5.70 -4.59 1.86
N LEU A 50 4.49 -5.12 1.73
CA LEU A 50 3.29 -4.31 1.53
C LEU A 50 2.56 -4.07 2.85
N PRO A 51 2.05 -2.86 3.09
CA PRO A 51 1.18 -2.59 4.22
C PRO A 51 -0.20 -3.22 4.00
N THR A 52 -0.74 -3.87 5.03
CA THR A 52 -2.10 -4.45 5.04
C THR A 52 -3.07 -3.51 5.76
N ALA A 53 -4.38 -3.66 5.51
CA ALA A 53 -5.41 -2.88 6.21
C ALA A 53 -5.35 -3.00 7.73
N ASP A 54 -4.95 -4.16 8.24
CA ASP A 54 -4.79 -4.42 9.68
C ASP A 54 -3.49 -3.84 10.27
N GLY A 55 -2.77 -2.99 9.54
CA GLY A 55 -1.47 -2.44 9.96
C GLY A 55 -0.31 -3.45 9.92
N LYS A 56 -0.53 -4.66 9.39
CA LYS A 56 0.49 -5.71 9.29
C LYS A 56 1.36 -5.57 8.03
N LYS A 57 2.60 -6.07 8.12
CA LYS A 57 3.52 -6.20 6.98
C LYS A 57 3.24 -7.52 6.26
N LEU A 58 2.86 -7.45 4.99
CA LEU A 58 2.69 -8.61 4.13
C LEU A 58 3.95 -8.81 3.28
N ASP A 59 4.65 -9.92 3.50
CA ASP A 59 5.70 -10.41 2.61
C ASP A 59 5.07 -11.38 1.59
N ILE A 60 5.26 -11.12 0.30
CA ILE A 60 4.76 -11.94 -0.81
C ILE A 60 5.91 -12.76 -1.42
N GLY A 61 7.12 -12.60 -0.89
CA GLY A 61 8.36 -13.15 -1.41
C GLY A 61 8.82 -12.45 -2.70
N GLU A 62 9.70 -13.12 -3.42
CA GLU A 62 10.23 -12.64 -4.69
C GLU A 62 9.22 -12.85 -5.83
N LYS A 63 8.72 -11.74 -6.38
CA LYS A 63 7.73 -11.75 -7.47
C LYS A 63 7.97 -10.61 -8.45
N THR A 64 7.33 -10.68 -9.62
CA THR A 64 7.39 -9.60 -10.62
C THR A 64 6.66 -8.35 -10.14
N LEU A 65 7.04 -7.17 -10.64
CA LEU A 65 6.38 -5.90 -10.33
C LEU A 65 4.87 -5.94 -10.60
N SER A 66 4.46 -6.65 -11.66
CA SER A 66 3.06 -6.85 -12.00
C SER A 66 2.27 -7.59 -10.90
N ALA A 67 2.89 -8.56 -10.23
CA ALA A 67 2.27 -9.25 -9.10
C ALA A 67 2.07 -8.31 -7.90
N TYR A 68 3.06 -7.46 -7.61
CA TYR A 68 2.94 -6.42 -6.59
C TYR A 68 1.82 -5.42 -6.91
N LYS A 69 1.75 -4.93 -8.14
CA LYS A 69 0.66 -4.03 -8.59
C LYS A 69 -0.72 -4.66 -8.42
N ARG A 70 -0.87 -5.94 -8.78
CA ARG A 70 -2.13 -6.68 -8.57
C ARG A 70 -2.48 -6.78 -7.08
N LYS A 71 -1.50 -7.10 -6.22
CA LYS A 71 -1.76 -7.21 -4.78
C LYS A 71 -2.10 -5.86 -4.15
N VAL A 72 -1.41 -4.79 -4.53
CA VAL A 72 -1.74 -3.41 -4.15
C VAL A 72 -3.18 -3.07 -4.54
N ALA A 73 -3.63 -3.45 -5.74
CA ALA A 73 -5.02 -3.22 -6.17
C ALA A 73 -6.03 -4.00 -5.30
N VAL A 74 -5.73 -5.26 -4.94
CA VAL A 74 -6.57 -6.06 -4.04
C VAL A 74 -6.63 -5.42 -2.64
N LEU A 75 -5.49 -4.99 -2.11
CA LEU A 75 -5.42 -4.31 -0.81
C LEU A 75 -6.19 -2.99 -0.84
N ASN A 76 -5.98 -2.15 -1.85
CA ASN A 76 -6.73 -0.89 -2.01
C ASN A 76 -8.25 -1.11 -2.07
N ARG A 77 -8.71 -2.23 -2.66
CA ARG A 77 -10.13 -2.61 -2.61
C ARG A 77 -10.57 -2.98 -1.19
N ALA A 78 -9.77 -3.76 -0.47
CA ALA A 78 -10.05 -4.11 0.92
C ALA A 78 -10.10 -2.87 1.83
N PHE A 79 -9.19 -1.91 1.67
CA PHE A 79 -9.21 -0.63 2.38
C PHE A 79 -10.51 0.14 2.13
N LYS A 80 -11.01 0.17 0.89
CA LYS A 80 -12.27 0.85 0.56
C LYS A 80 -13.47 0.21 1.27
N VAL A 81 -13.47 -1.11 1.41
CA VAL A 81 -14.55 -1.85 2.11
C VAL A 81 -14.45 -1.67 3.62
N GLY A 82 -13.24 -1.74 4.19
CA GLY A 82 -13.00 -1.50 5.62
C GLY A 82 -13.35 -0.08 6.06
N SER A 83 -13.01 0.94 5.26
CA SER A 83 -13.35 2.34 5.56
C SER A 83 -14.86 2.63 5.58
N ALA A 84 -15.70 1.74 5.05
CA ALA A 84 -17.17 1.87 5.14
C ALA A 84 -17.73 1.25 6.43
N ALA A 85 -16.98 0.33 7.08
CA ALA A 85 -17.40 -0.32 8.31
C ALA A 85 -17.12 0.53 9.57
N ASP A 86 -16.08 1.38 9.54
CA ASP A 86 -15.72 2.26 10.67
C ASP A 86 -16.51 3.58 10.71
N ALA A 87 -17.35 3.88 9.70
CA ALA A 87 -18.14 5.11 9.65
C ALA A 87 -19.53 5.01 10.33
N SER A 88 -19.87 3.89 10.98
CA SER A 88 -21.21 3.66 11.54
C SER A 88 -21.26 3.39 13.06
N CYS A 89 -20.21 3.71 13.82
CA CYS A 89 -20.24 3.66 15.29
C CYS A 89 -19.94 5.03 15.94
N SER A 90 -20.80 6.00 15.66
CA SER A 90 -21.12 7.07 16.61
C SER A 90 -22.64 7.24 16.59
N ARG A 91 -23.35 6.17 16.96
CA ARG A 91 -24.78 6.20 17.23
C ARG A 91 -24.98 6.47 18.72
N GLU A 92 -25.63 7.60 18.98
CA GLU A 92 -26.60 7.80 20.05
C GLU A 92 -26.04 8.04 21.46
N GLY A 93 -25.60 9.28 21.67
CA GLY A 93 -25.71 9.94 22.98
C GLY A 93 -27.18 10.28 23.27
N LEU A 94 -27.91 9.30 23.80
CA LEU A 94 -28.82 9.36 24.94
C LEU A 94 -29.69 10.65 25.14
N ILE A 95 -30.99 10.54 24.82
CA ILE A 95 -32.05 11.31 25.49
C ILE A 95 -33.04 10.30 26.11
N PRO A 96 -33.15 10.30 27.45
CA PRO A 96 -34.47 10.25 28.10
C PRO A 96 -34.49 11.23 29.32
N CYS A 97 -35.53 11.99 29.67
CA CYS A 97 -36.96 12.08 29.35
C CYS A 97 -37.36 13.55 29.24
#